data_AF-A0A286A324-F1
#
_entry.id   AF-A0A286A324-F1
#
_cell.length_a   1.000
_cell.length_b   1.000
_cell.length_c   1.000
_cell.angle_alpha   90.00
_cell.angle_beta   90.00
_cell.angle_gamma   90.00
#
_symmetry.space_group_name_H-M   'P 1'
#
loop_
_entity.id
_entity.type
_entity.pdbx_description
1 polymer ?
#
loop_
_entity_poly.entity_id
_entity_poly.type
_entity_poly.pdbx_seq_one_letter_code
_entity_poly.pdbx_strand_id
1 'polypeptide(L)'
;MLANLPVVIVCQSEQNQILLELEARLPETDQLDQTITTALQQAEVLRQSILKKAFSGQLVPQDPNDEPASELLARIKAERLTSQGNGVVRRKGGGRS
;
A
#
# COMPACT_ATOMS: atom_id res chain seq x y z
N MET A 1 -5.68 -26.33 -39.73
CA MET A 1 -4.23 -26.55 -39.89
C MET A 1 -3.64 -27.26 -38.66
N LEU A 2 -4.10 -28.47 -38.32
CA LEU A 2 -3.53 -29.26 -37.20
C LEU A 2 -3.08 -30.67 -37.63
N ALA A 3 -3.28 -31.05 -38.90
CA ALA A 3 -3.19 -32.45 -39.34
C ALA A 3 -1.75 -33.04 -39.39
N ASN A 4 -0.70 -32.22 -39.30
CA ASN A 4 0.69 -32.66 -39.50
C ASN A 4 1.62 -32.38 -38.31
N LEU A 5 1.08 -32.21 -37.09
CA LEU A 5 1.92 -32.16 -35.90
C LEU A 5 2.35 -33.58 -35.52
N PRO A 6 3.66 -33.90 -35.53
CA PRO A 6 4.13 -35.19 -35.03
C PRO A 6 3.89 -35.24 -33.53
N VAL A 7 2.99 -36.12 -33.09
CA VAL A 7 2.69 -36.37 -31.67
C VAL A 7 3.19 -37.76 -31.30
N VAL A 8 3.87 -37.86 -30.17
CA VAL A 8 4.28 -39.15 -29.61
C VAL A 8 3.04 -39.84 -29.05
N ILE A 9 2.62 -40.94 -29.67
CA ILE A 9 1.49 -41.75 -29.19
C ILE A 9 2.04 -42.83 -28.27
N VAL A 10 1.94 -42.61 -26.97
CA VAL A 10 2.17 -43.62 -25.93
C VAL A 10 0.94 -44.51 -25.75
N CYS A 11 1.09 -45.67 -25.09
CA CYS A 11 -0.02 -46.61 -24.89
C CYS A 11 -1.13 -45.99 -24.00
N GLN A 12 -2.38 -46.43 -24.16
CA GLN A 12 -3.52 -45.81 -23.46
C GLN A 12 -3.36 -45.83 -21.92
N SER A 13 -2.76 -46.89 -21.37
CA SER A 13 -2.48 -46.97 -19.93
C SER A 13 -1.50 -45.89 -19.47
N GLU A 14 -0.48 -45.59 -20.27
CA GLU A 14 0.51 -44.56 -19.95
C GLU A 14 -0.08 -43.15 -20.14
N GLN A 15 -0.90 -42.93 -21.18
CA GLN A 15 -1.66 -41.68 -21.34
C GLN A 15 -2.52 -41.39 -20.11
N ASN A 16 -3.22 -42.39 -19.60
CA ASN A 16 -4.08 -42.25 -18.43
C ASN A 16 -3.27 -41.96 -17.14
N GLN A 17 -2.09 -42.58 -16.98
CA GLN A 17 -1.21 -42.29 -15.86
C GLN A 17 -0.67 -40.86 -15.91
N ILE A 18 -0.26 -40.39 -17.09
CA ILE A 18 0.20 -39.01 -17.29
C ILE A 18 -0.94 -38.03 -17.00
N LEU A 19 -2.16 -38.31 -17.48
CA LEU A 19 -3.32 -37.47 -17.22
C LEU A 19 -3.59 -37.35 -15.72
N LEU A 20 -3.56 -38.46 -14.98
CA LEU A 20 -3.82 -38.47 -13.55
C LEU A 20 -2.77 -37.66 -12.76
N GLU A 21 -1.50 -37.76 -13.14
CA GLU A 21 -0.43 -36.96 -12.51
C GLU A 21 -0.60 -35.46 -12.80
N LEU A 22 -1.00 -35.10 -14.03
CA LEU A 22 -1.26 -33.70 -14.39
C LEU A 22 -2.48 -33.15 -13.65
N GLU A 23 -3.57 -33.91 -13.59
CA GLU A 23 -4.78 -33.53 -12.85
C GLU A 23 -4.50 -33.38 -11.35
N ALA A 24 -3.56 -34.14 -10.80
CA ALA A 24 -3.14 -33.99 -9.41
C ALA A 24 -2.30 -32.72 -9.18
N ARG A 25 -1.39 -32.38 -10.09
CA ARG A 25 -0.40 -31.30 -9.89
C ARG A 25 -0.83 -29.92 -10.40
N LEU A 26 -1.62 -29.85 -11.48
CA LEU A 26 -2.04 -28.57 -12.05
C LEU A 26 -2.87 -27.72 -11.06
N PRO A 27 -3.80 -28.28 -10.26
CA PRO A 27 -4.56 -27.51 -9.28
C PRO A 27 -3.70 -26.88 -8.17
N GLU A 28 -2.53 -27.46 -7.85
CA GLU A 28 -1.62 -26.87 -6.86
C GLU A 28 -1.12 -25.50 -7.31
N THR A 29 -0.95 -25.31 -8.62
CA THR A 29 -0.51 -24.03 -9.19
C THR A 29 -1.58 -22.96 -8.98
N ASP A 30 -2.85 -23.29 -9.23
CA ASP A 30 -3.98 -22.37 -9.01
C ASP A 30 -4.13 -22.00 -7.53
N GLN A 31 -3.92 -22.96 -6.63
CA GLN A 31 -3.97 -22.72 -5.18
C GLN A 31 -2.86 -21.77 -4.72
N LEU A 32 -1.65 -21.91 -5.27
CA LEU A 32 -0.53 -21.01 -4.98
C LEU A 32 -0.82 -19.59 -5.46
N ASP A 33 -1.33 -19.42 -6.68
CA ASP A 33 -1.72 -18.11 -7.22
C ASP A 33 -2.78 -17.43 -6.35
N GLN A 34 -3.77 -18.19 -5.87
CA GLN A 34 -4.82 -17.69 -5.00
C GLN A 34 -4.28 -17.30 -3.61
N THR A 35 -3.33 -18.07 -3.09
CA THR A 35 -2.64 -17.78 -1.83
C THR A 35 -1.81 -16.50 -1.93
N ILE A 36 -1.04 -16.34 -3.01
CA ILE A 36 -0.23 -15.14 -3.28
C ILE A 36 -1.14 -13.91 -3.37
N THR A 37 -2.23 -14.02 -4.14
CA THR A 37 -3.19 -12.92 -4.32
C THR A 37 -3.78 -12.47 -2.98
N THR A 38 -4.17 -13.43 -2.14
CA THR A 38 -4.74 -13.16 -0.81
C THR A 38 -3.70 -12.52 0.12
N ALA A 39 -2.48 -13.03 0.13
CA ALA A 39 -1.40 -12.50 0.96
C ALA A 39 -1.05 -11.04 0.59
N LEU A 40 -1.03 -10.72 -0.72
CA LEU A 40 -0.80 -9.35 -1.19
C LEU A 40 -1.90 -8.39 -0.74
N GLN A 41 -3.16 -8.81 -0.79
CA GLN A 41 -4.28 -8.01 -0.29
C GLN A 41 -4.18 -7.76 1.21
N GLN A 42 -3.85 -8.79 2.00
CA GLN A 42 -3.67 -8.67 3.45
C GLN A 42 -2.50 -7.72 3.79
N ALA A 43 -1.39 -7.82 3.06
CA ALA A 43 -0.24 -6.94 3.25
C ALA A 43 -0.60 -5.47 3.00
N GLU A 44 -1.38 -5.17 1.96
CA GLU A 44 -1.81 -3.80 1.69
C GLU A 44 -2.75 -3.28 2.79
N VAL A 45 -3.73 -4.08 3.23
CA VAL A 45 -4.62 -3.71 4.34
C VAL A 45 -3.82 -3.44 5.62
N LEU A 46 -2.85 -4.29 5.94
CA LEU A 46 -1.99 -4.11 7.11
C LEU A 46 -1.17 -2.82 6.99
N ARG A 47 -0.58 -2.55 5.83
CA ARG A 47 0.18 -1.32 5.56
C ARG A 47 -0.68 -0.09 5.79
N GLN A 48 -1.91 -0.07 5.27
CA GLN A 48 -2.85 1.02 5.48
C GLN A 48 -3.24 1.18 6.95
N SER A 49 -3.47 0.08 7.66
CA SER A 49 -3.77 0.09 9.10
C SER A 49 -2.63 0.67 9.93
N ILE A 50 -1.38 0.27 9.64
CA ILE A 50 -0.19 0.80 10.30
C ILE A 50 -0.04 2.30 10.02
N LEU A 51 -0.16 2.72 8.76
CA LEU A 51 -0.08 4.14 8.39
C LEU A 51 -1.16 4.96 9.11
N LYS A 52 -2.40 4.48 9.13
CA LYS A 52 -3.50 5.13 9.85
C LYS A 52 -3.17 5.30 11.33
N LYS A 53 -2.64 4.26 11.98
CA LYS A 53 -2.22 4.31 13.39
C LYS A 53 -1.02 5.24 13.61
N ALA A 54 -0.10 5.32 12.66
CA ALA A 54 1.05 6.22 12.73
C ALA A 54 0.60 7.68 12.69
N PHE A 55 -0.25 8.03 11.74
CA PHE A 55 -0.76 9.39 11.59
C PHE A 55 -1.73 9.82 12.70
N SER A 56 -2.39 8.87 13.37
CA SER A 56 -3.24 9.15 14.54
C SER A 56 -2.48 9.17 15.86
N GLY A 57 -1.16 8.97 15.85
CA GLY A 57 -0.32 8.91 17.06
C GLY A 57 -0.44 7.60 17.85
N GLN A 58 -1.26 6.65 17.43
CA GLN A 58 -1.60 5.43 18.19
C GLN A 58 -0.53 4.32 18.16
N LEU A 59 0.66 4.57 17.61
CA LEU A 59 1.77 3.60 17.57
C LEU A 59 2.65 3.62 18.83
N VAL A 60 2.42 4.56 19.75
CA VAL A 60 3.18 4.75 21.00
C VAL A 60 2.17 4.97 22.15
N PRO A 61 2.45 4.53 23.39
CA PRO A 61 1.62 4.85 24.54
C PRO A 61 1.34 6.35 24.59
N GLN A 62 0.07 6.74 24.63
CA GLN A 62 -0.34 8.13 24.67
C GLN A 62 -0.45 8.60 26.13
N ASP A 63 0.03 9.81 26.43
CA ASP A 63 -0.27 10.46 27.71
C ASP A 63 -1.72 10.96 27.67
N PRO A 64 -2.58 10.64 28.66
CA PRO A 64 -3.94 11.19 28.73
C PRO A 64 -4.00 12.72 28.77
N ASN A 65 -2.89 13.39 29.09
CA ASN A 65 -2.76 14.84 29.12
C ASN A 65 -2.19 15.42 27.82
N ASP A 66 -1.84 14.59 26.82
CA ASP A 66 -1.36 15.07 25.53
C ASP A 66 -2.47 15.84 24.81
N GLU A 67 -2.16 17.06 24.37
CA GLU A 67 -3.07 17.83 23.53
C GLU A 67 -3.31 17.10 22.20
N PRO A 68 -4.56 17.03 21.70
CA PRO A 68 -4.82 16.37 20.44
C PRO A 68 -4.13 17.13 19.31
N ALA A 69 -3.51 16.41 18.37
CA ALA A 69 -2.80 17.01 17.23
C ALA A 69 -3.63 18.02 16.43
N SER A 70 -4.97 17.91 16.47
CA SER A 70 -5.90 18.88 15.89
C SER A 70 -5.79 20.29 16.48
N GLU A 71 -5.56 20.41 17.79
CA GLU A 71 -5.42 21.70 18.48
C GLU A 71 -4.08 22.37 18.13
N LEU A 72 -2.99 21.59 18.11
CA LEU A 72 -1.69 22.05 17.64
C LEU A 72 -1.74 22.52 16.18
N LEU A 73 -2.40 21.76 15.29
CA LEU A 73 -2.59 22.14 13.89
C LEU A 73 -3.44 23.40 13.73
N ALA A 74 -4.45 23.59 14.59
CA ALA A 74 -5.26 24.81 14.61
C ALA A 74 -4.44 26.03 15.03
N ARG A 75 -3.59 25.91 16.07
CA ARG A 75 -2.63 26.97 16.46
C ARG A 75 -1.66 27.31 15.35
N ILE A 76 -1.04 26.31 14.71
CA ILE A 76 -0.10 26.53 13.60
C ILE A 76 -0.79 27.25 12.42
N LYS A 77 -2.04 26.89 12.08
CA LYS A 77 -2.82 27.60 11.05
C LYS A 77 -3.10 29.05 11.44
N ALA A 78 -3.51 29.29 12.68
CA ALA A 78 -3.76 30.64 13.19
C ALA A 78 -2.49 31.51 13.18
N GLU A 79 -1.36 30.99 13.64
CA GLU A 79 -0.06 31.69 13.62
C GLU A 79 0.44 31.98 12.20
N ARG A 80 0.20 31.08 11.23
CA ARG A 80 0.56 31.33 9.83
C ARG A 80 -0.28 32.42 9.19
N LEU A 81 -1.58 32.50 9.52
CA LEU A 81 -2.46 33.56 9.04
C LEU A 81 -2.05 34.93 9.62
N THR A 82 -1.69 34.99 10.90
CA THR A 82 -1.24 36.24 11.53
C THR A 82 0.15 36.68 11.05
N SER A 83 1.05 35.73 10.78
CA SER A 83 2.41 36.02 10.29
C SER A 83 2.46 36.46 8.82
N GLN A 84 1.56 35.95 7.97
CA GLN A 84 1.47 36.37 6.56
C GLN A 84 0.86 37.78 6.39
N GLY A 85 0.16 38.31 7.39
CA GLY A 85 -0.36 39.67 7.39
C GLY A 85 0.67 40.77 7.72
N ASN A 86 1.85 40.43 8.25
CA ASN A 86 2.78 41.40 8.85
C ASN A 86 4.07 41.67 8.04
N GLY A 87 4.17 41.14 6.81
CA GLY A 87 5.41 41.13 6.02
C GLY A 87 5.59 42.22 4.94
N VAL A 88 4.60 43.08 4.66
CA VAL A 88 4.63 43.91 3.42
C VAL A 88 5.01 45.40 3.63
N VAL A 89 5.17 45.93 4.85
CA VAL A 89 5.38 47.39 5.03
C VAL A 89 6.64 47.74 5.82
N ARG A 90 7.84 47.47 5.28
CA ARG A 90 9.10 48.11 5.75
C ARG A 90 10.16 48.27 4.65
N ARG A 91 9.86 48.96 3.54
CA ARG A 91 10.90 49.54 2.65
C ARG A 91 10.43 50.85 2.01
N LYS A 92 10.36 51.94 2.77
CA LYS A 92 10.59 53.27 2.19
C LYS A 92 11.00 54.28 3.26
N GLY A 93 12.14 54.92 3.03
CA GLY A 93 12.49 56.20 3.61
C GLY A 93 13.64 56.16 4.62
N GLY A 94 14.77 56.75 4.25
CA GLY A 94 15.77 57.15 5.23
C GLY A 94 17.14 57.45 4.63
N GLY A 95 17.34 58.67 4.13
CA GLY A 95 18.65 59.20 3.76
C GLY A 95 18.58 60.68 3.40
N ARG A 96 18.39 61.54 4.41
CA ARG A 96 18.72 62.97 4.34
C ARG A 96 20.24 63.11 4.42
N SER A 97 20.83 63.85 3.51
CA SER A 97 21.84 64.90 3.73
C SER A 97 22.32 65.42 2.38
#